data_AF-A0A948UXT8-F1
#
_entry.id   AF-A0A948UXT8-F1
#
_cell.length_a   1.000
_cell.length_b   1.000
_cell.length_c   1.000
_cell.angle_alpha   90.00
_cell.angle_beta   90.00
_cell.angle_gamma   90.00
#
_symmetry.space_group_name_H-M   'P 1'
#
loop_
_entity.id
_entity.type
_entity.pdbx_description
1 polymer ?
#
loop_
_entity_poly.entity_id
_entity_poly.type
_entity_poly.pdbx_seq_one_letter_code
_entity_poly.pdbx_strand_id
1 'polypeptide(L)'
;ELLGGSLDVVVGSGGGAGSDGSDSVLSTGGTPLLTGRGGGGGGPGYSTGGAAGSAGAGAPVSNAGGASGVTAAGEAGRSLDRPDAPGGGGAGGGLDGAGVAQAGGAGGDGGSLAIMAAGGDGGTDADGVSGSAAPQPALHWSGGGGGGGGAAASGAGHAGAAGGSAGGGGGGGGAGVSAGGAGGSGGPGVVWLVAVG
;
A
#
# COMPACT_ATOMS: atom_id res chain seq x y z
N GLU A 1 12.73 28.37 -23.35
CA GLU A 1 12.60 27.03 -23.96
C GLU A 1 12.91 25.99 -22.89
N LEU A 2 11.94 25.68 -22.01
CA LEU A 2 12.20 24.85 -20.82
C LEU A 2 12.22 23.34 -21.14
N LEU A 3 11.71 22.96 -22.32
CA LEU A 3 11.54 21.57 -22.76
C LEU A 3 12.39 21.22 -24.00
N GLY A 4 13.33 22.10 -24.41
CA GLY A 4 14.18 21.87 -25.58
C GLY A 4 15.36 20.91 -25.33
N GLY A 5 15.53 20.43 -24.10
CA GLY A 5 16.59 19.51 -23.69
C GLY A 5 16.14 18.06 -23.59
N SER A 6 17.06 17.16 -23.22
CA SER A 6 16.72 15.76 -22.92
C SER A 6 15.82 15.67 -21.68
N LEU A 7 14.93 14.67 -21.71
CA LEU A 7 14.14 14.25 -20.56
C LEU A 7 14.81 13.03 -19.93
N ASP A 8 15.17 13.15 -18.66
CA ASP A 8 15.70 12.06 -17.86
C ASP A 8 14.57 11.46 -17.03
N VAL A 9 14.39 10.14 -17.15
CA VAL A 9 13.35 9.38 -16.45
C VAL A 9 14.02 8.41 -15.47
N VAL A 10 13.70 8.58 -14.18
CA VAL A 10 14.00 7.61 -13.13
C VAL A 10 12.69 6.93 -12.75
N VAL A 11 12.68 5.60 -12.73
CA VAL A 11 11.52 4.81 -12.29
C VAL A 11 11.79 4.29 -10.89
N GLY A 12 11.00 4.76 -9.92
CA GLY A 12 11.03 4.32 -8.54
C GLY A 12 10.28 3.01 -8.33
N SER A 13 10.73 2.21 -7.36
CA SER A 13 10.04 1.00 -6.91
C SER A 13 9.05 1.31 -5.79
N GLY A 14 8.08 0.41 -5.58
CA GLY A 14 7.36 0.37 -4.31
C GLY A 14 8.27 -0.04 -3.16
N GLY A 15 7.84 0.24 -1.93
CA GLY A 15 8.55 -0.13 -0.72
C GLY A 15 8.48 -1.62 -0.46
N GLY A 16 9.60 -2.21 -0.03
CA GLY A 16 9.60 -3.53 0.59
C GLY A 16 8.93 -3.52 1.96
N ALA A 17 8.77 -4.69 2.58
CA ALA A 17 8.17 -4.80 3.92
C ALA A 17 8.82 -3.82 4.91
N GLY A 18 8.00 -2.99 5.57
CA GLY A 18 8.40 -1.99 6.55
C GLY A 18 9.22 -0.81 5.99
N SER A 19 9.29 -0.65 4.67
CA SER A 19 10.10 0.38 4.01
C SER A 19 9.25 1.29 3.13
N ASP A 20 9.70 2.54 3.00
CA ASP A 20 9.10 3.51 2.08
C ASP A 20 9.35 3.14 0.61
N GLY A 21 8.44 3.54 -0.27
CA GLY A 21 8.64 3.48 -1.71
C GLY A 21 9.56 4.59 -2.23
N SER A 22 10.23 4.31 -3.34
CA SER A 22 11.08 5.28 -4.04
C SER A 22 10.29 6.09 -5.08
N ASP A 23 10.79 7.26 -5.41
CA ASP A 23 10.13 8.17 -6.35
C ASP A 23 10.47 7.85 -7.80
N SER A 24 9.45 7.85 -8.66
CA SER A 24 9.62 8.02 -10.09
C SER A 24 9.73 9.51 -10.40
N VAL A 25 10.81 9.93 -11.06
CA VAL A 25 11.11 11.35 -11.33
C VAL A 25 11.34 11.56 -12.82
N LEU A 26 10.64 12.53 -13.38
CA LEU A 26 10.93 13.10 -14.69
C LEU A 26 11.68 14.41 -14.48
N SER A 27 12.83 14.59 -15.12
CA SER A 27 13.64 15.80 -14.99
C SER A 27 14.22 16.27 -16.33
N THR A 28 14.61 17.54 -16.39
CA THR A 28 15.37 18.10 -17.52
C THR A 28 16.50 18.98 -17.01
N GLY A 29 17.72 18.80 -17.52
CA GLY A 29 18.90 19.53 -17.05
C GLY A 29 19.13 19.40 -15.53
N GLY A 30 18.78 18.25 -14.95
CA GLY A 30 18.83 18.01 -13.50
C GLY A 30 17.70 18.64 -12.69
N THR A 31 16.75 19.36 -13.31
CA THR A 31 15.60 19.96 -12.63
C THR A 31 14.40 19.02 -12.68
N PRO A 32 13.85 18.57 -11.53
CA PRO A 32 12.66 17.71 -11.52
C PRO A 32 11.43 18.47 -12.02
N LEU A 33 10.72 17.85 -12.96
CA LEU A 33 9.49 18.35 -13.58
C LEU A 33 8.26 17.68 -12.99
N LEU A 34 8.30 16.35 -12.81
CA LEU A 34 7.21 15.55 -12.25
C LEU A 34 7.79 14.50 -11.31
N THR A 35 7.04 14.21 -10.25
CA THR A 35 7.39 13.20 -9.25
C THR A 35 6.17 12.35 -8.93
N GLY A 36 6.30 11.03 -9.11
CA GLY A 36 5.31 10.02 -8.72
C GLY A 36 5.90 9.12 -7.65
N ARG A 37 5.45 9.26 -6.40
CA ARG A 37 5.99 8.52 -5.26
C ARG A 37 5.46 7.09 -5.18
N GLY A 38 6.33 6.12 -4.92
CA GLY A 38 5.93 4.73 -4.64
C GLY A 38 5.25 4.57 -3.29
N GLY A 39 4.35 3.58 -3.18
CA GLY A 39 3.70 3.21 -1.93
C GLY A 39 4.68 2.54 -0.96
N GLY A 40 4.47 2.74 0.34
CA GLY A 40 5.20 2.05 1.39
C GLY A 40 4.75 0.59 1.53
N GLY A 41 5.67 -0.28 1.92
CA GLY A 41 5.34 -1.67 2.28
C GLY A 41 4.83 -1.78 3.71
N GLY A 42 3.99 -2.78 3.96
CA GLY A 42 3.50 -3.09 5.31
C GLY A 42 4.62 -3.59 6.22
N GLY A 43 4.52 -3.24 7.50
CA GLY A 43 5.41 -3.76 8.53
C GLY A 43 5.16 -5.24 8.83
N PRO A 44 6.18 -5.94 9.38
CA PRO A 44 6.03 -7.32 9.82
C PRO A 44 5.10 -7.42 11.03
N GLY A 45 4.48 -8.59 11.21
CA GLY A 45 3.68 -8.91 12.37
C GLY A 45 4.51 -8.94 13.65
N TYR A 46 4.05 -8.24 14.68
CA TYR A 46 4.50 -8.46 16.06
C TYR A 46 3.31 -8.95 16.90
N SER A 47 3.41 -8.95 18.23
CA SER A 47 2.29 -9.35 19.10
C SER A 47 0.99 -8.58 18.82
N THR A 48 1.09 -7.34 18.35
CA THR A 48 -0.03 -6.46 18.00
C THR A 48 -0.52 -6.58 16.55
N GLY A 49 0.10 -7.45 15.74
CA GLY A 49 0.00 -7.38 14.27
C GLY A 49 0.96 -6.34 13.69
N GLY A 50 1.12 -6.36 12.36
CA GLY A 50 2.03 -5.52 11.60
C GLY A 50 1.34 -4.27 11.07
N ALA A 51 2.02 -3.13 11.16
CA ALA A 51 1.49 -1.86 10.65
C ALA A 51 1.29 -1.93 9.14
N ALA A 52 0.26 -1.27 8.61
CA ALA A 52 0.08 -1.19 7.18
C ALA A 52 1.05 -0.20 6.52
N GLY A 53 1.38 -0.43 5.25
CA GLY A 53 2.12 0.50 4.42
C GLY A 53 1.24 1.65 3.96
N SER A 54 1.75 2.88 4.02
CA SER A 54 1.06 4.05 3.47
C SER A 54 1.03 3.99 1.94
N ALA A 55 -0.01 4.55 1.32
CA ALA A 55 -0.01 4.79 -0.11
C ALA A 55 1.11 5.79 -0.51
N GLY A 56 1.48 5.78 -1.79
CA GLY A 56 2.56 6.60 -2.32
C GLY A 56 2.31 8.08 -2.10
N ALA A 57 3.17 8.74 -1.33
CA ALA A 57 2.94 10.09 -0.85
C ALA A 57 3.14 11.14 -1.96
N GLY A 58 2.05 11.54 -2.62
CA GLY A 58 2.04 12.78 -3.41
C GLY A 58 2.09 14.04 -2.53
N ALA A 59 2.19 15.21 -3.15
CA ALA A 59 1.80 16.47 -2.53
C ALA A 59 0.48 16.92 -3.17
N PRO A 60 -0.66 16.91 -2.44
CA PRO A 60 -0.84 16.57 -1.02
C PRO A 60 -0.70 15.07 -0.68
N VAL A 61 -0.46 14.75 0.59
CA VAL A 61 -0.21 13.39 1.11
C VAL A 61 -1.35 12.43 0.68
N SER A 62 -0.97 11.20 0.37
CA SER A 62 -1.88 10.14 -0.08
C SER A 62 -2.59 9.44 1.09
N ASN A 63 -3.45 8.45 0.80
CA ASN A 63 -4.21 7.73 1.81
C ASN A 63 -3.31 6.94 2.78
N ALA A 64 -3.57 7.08 4.08
CA ALA A 64 -2.81 6.38 5.11
C ALA A 64 -3.17 4.88 5.18
N GLY A 65 -2.23 4.07 5.65
CA GLY A 65 -2.50 2.67 6.00
C GLY A 65 -3.33 2.56 7.30
N GLY A 66 -3.89 1.38 7.53
CA GLY A 66 -4.61 1.05 8.77
C GLY A 66 -3.70 0.89 10.00
N ALA A 67 -4.25 1.12 11.19
CA ALA A 67 -3.60 0.84 12.47
C ALA A 67 -3.79 -0.63 12.92
N SER A 68 -2.78 -1.20 13.57
CA SER A 68 -2.84 -2.55 14.17
C SER A 68 -3.33 -2.50 15.61
N GLY A 69 -3.85 -3.62 16.12
CA GLY A 69 -4.32 -3.74 17.51
C GLY A 69 -4.34 -5.19 18.00
N VAL A 70 -4.20 -5.38 19.31
CA VAL A 70 -4.19 -6.71 19.97
C VAL A 70 -5.58 -7.26 20.27
N THR A 71 -6.58 -6.40 20.44
CA THR A 71 -7.93 -6.78 20.89
C THR A 71 -9.01 -6.58 19.82
N ALA A 72 -8.63 -6.25 18.60
CA ALA A 72 -9.53 -6.01 17.49
C ALA A 72 -8.87 -6.44 16.18
N ALA A 73 -9.68 -6.66 15.15
CA ALA A 73 -9.19 -6.79 13.78
C ALA A 73 -8.33 -5.59 13.39
N GLY A 74 -7.35 -5.81 12.52
CA GLY A 74 -6.57 -4.72 11.93
C GLY A 74 -7.48 -3.70 11.26
N GLU A 75 -7.19 -2.41 11.42
CA GLU A 75 -7.97 -1.39 10.75
C GLU A 75 -7.76 -1.44 9.23
N ALA A 76 -8.80 -1.03 8.51
CA ALA A 76 -8.73 -0.87 7.07
C ALA A 76 -7.82 0.29 6.67
N GLY A 77 -7.17 0.17 5.51
CA GLY A 77 -6.50 1.28 4.85
C GLY A 77 -7.49 2.37 4.44
N ARG A 78 -7.02 3.62 4.37
CA ARG A 78 -7.86 4.75 3.99
C ARG A 78 -8.09 4.76 2.47
N SER A 79 -9.28 5.20 2.05
CA SER A 79 -9.67 5.33 0.64
C SER A 79 -10.07 6.76 0.24
N LEU A 80 -10.64 7.52 1.19
CA LEU A 80 -11.35 8.77 0.90
C LEU A 80 -10.74 10.02 1.54
N ASP A 81 -9.62 9.89 2.26
CA ASP A 81 -8.88 11.05 2.75
C ASP A 81 -8.37 11.87 1.56
N ARG A 82 -8.01 11.17 0.47
CA ARG A 82 -7.75 11.74 -0.84
C ARG A 82 -8.36 10.84 -1.95
N PRO A 83 -9.58 11.14 -2.42
CA PRO A 83 -10.32 10.26 -3.35
C PRO A 83 -9.69 10.08 -4.74
N ASP A 84 -8.73 10.91 -5.13
CA ASP A 84 -7.97 10.77 -6.39
C ASP A 84 -6.65 10.01 -6.21
N ALA A 85 -6.33 9.58 -4.99
CA ALA A 85 -5.05 8.98 -4.66
C ALA A 85 -5.12 7.45 -4.54
N PRO A 86 -3.97 6.76 -4.48
CA PRO A 86 -3.93 5.32 -4.22
C PRO A 86 -4.42 4.95 -2.84
N GLY A 87 -4.94 3.74 -2.68
CA GLY A 87 -5.43 3.23 -1.41
C GLY A 87 -4.30 2.85 -0.46
N GLY A 88 -4.48 3.13 0.85
CA GLY A 88 -3.55 2.68 1.88
C GLY A 88 -3.66 1.17 2.16
N GLY A 89 -2.61 0.53 2.67
CA GLY A 89 -2.69 -0.88 3.05
C GLY A 89 -3.56 -1.13 4.28
N GLY A 90 -4.07 -2.35 4.43
CA GLY A 90 -4.75 -2.81 5.65
C GLY A 90 -3.76 -3.31 6.71
N ALA A 91 -4.06 -3.11 7.98
CA ALA A 91 -3.19 -3.56 9.07
C ALA A 91 -3.25 -5.08 9.27
N GLY A 92 -2.16 -5.69 9.73
CA GLY A 92 -2.17 -7.09 10.14
C GLY A 92 -2.98 -7.31 11.42
N GLY A 93 -3.58 -8.49 11.57
CA GLY A 93 -4.31 -8.88 12.77
C GLY A 93 -3.39 -9.16 13.96
N GLY A 94 -3.84 -8.85 15.18
CA GLY A 94 -3.12 -9.11 16.42
C GLY A 94 -3.52 -10.39 17.15
N LEU A 95 -2.75 -10.73 18.20
CA LEU A 95 -3.10 -11.76 19.18
C LEU A 95 -3.43 -11.09 20.52
N ASP A 96 -4.55 -11.46 21.13
CA ASP A 96 -4.88 -10.99 22.47
C ASP A 96 -4.16 -11.80 23.56
N GLY A 97 -4.36 -11.41 24.82
CA GLY A 97 -3.74 -12.09 25.97
C GLY A 97 -4.21 -13.53 26.20
N ALA A 98 -5.30 -13.96 25.55
CA ALA A 98 -5.81 -15.33 25.58
C ALA A 98 -5.36 -16.15 24.35
N GLY A 99 -4.60 -15.54 23.43
CA GLY A 99 -4.18 -16.17 22.18
C GLY A 99 -5.28 -16.22 21.12
N VAL A 100 -6.34 -15.41 21.24
CA VAL A 100 -7.37 -15.29 20.21
C VAL A 100 -6.79 -14.51 19.03
N ALA A 101 -6.78 -15.15 17.86
CA ALA A 101 -6.33 -14.56 16.61
C ALA A 101 -7.37 -13.57 16.04
N GLN A 102 -6.92 -12.36 15.74
CA GLN A 102 -7.71 -11.33 15.06
C GLN A 102 -7.48 -11.35 13.55
N ALA A 103 -8.50 -10.92 12.80
CA ALA A 103 -8.40 -10.73 11.35
C ALA A 103 -7.48 -9.54 11.01
N GLY A 104 -6.87 -9.59 9.82
CA GLY A 104 -6.27 -8.40 9.20
C GLY A 104 -7.34 -7.44 8.67
N GLY A 105 -6.94 -6.19 8.47
CA GLY A 105 -7.77 -5.16 7.85
C GLY A 105 -7.72 -5.22 6.33
N ALA A 106 -8.79 -4.76 5.68
CA ALA A 106 -8.82 -4.58 4.23
C ALA A 106 -7.91 -3.41 3.79
N GLY A 107 -7.39 -3.49 2.57
CA GLY A 107 -6.78 -2.34 1.91
C GLY A 107 -7.82 -1.28 1.55
N GLY A 108 -7.39 -0.03 1.45
CA GLY A 108 -8.21 1.06 0.94
C GLY A 108 -8.35 0.99 -0.58
N ASP A 109 -9.43 1.55 -1.10
CA ASP A 109 -9.65 1.73 -2.53
C ASP A 109 -8.78 2.88 -3.06
N GLY A 110 -8.33 2.75 -4.32
CA GLY A 110 -7.61 3.79 -5.04
C GLY A 110 -8.45 4.43 -6.13
N GLY A 111 -8.35 5.76 -6.25
CA GLY A 111 -8.82 6.50 -7.43
C GLY A 111 -10.28 6.94 -7.36
N SER A 112 -10.70 7.71 -8.36
CA SER A 112 -11.92 8.52 -8.27
C SER A 112 -13.21 7.70 -8.17
N LEU A 113 -14.21 8.29 -7.47
CA LEU A 113 -15.46 7.68 -7.02
C LEU A 113 -16.31 6.94 -8.08
N ALA A 114 -16.07 7.16 -9.38
CA ALA A 114 -16.82 6.50 -10.45
C ALA A 114 -16.23 5.15 -10.89
N ILE A 115 -14.91 4.94 -10.76
CA ILE A 115 -14.21 3.70 -11.15
C ILE A 115 -13.05 3.47 -10.17
N MET A 116 -13.28 2.74 -9.09
CA MET A 116 -12.24 2.54 -8.08
C MET A 116 -11.37 1.31 -8.38
N ALA A 117 -10.08 1.40 -8.06
CA ALA A 117 -9.23 0.24 -7.88
C ALA A 117 -9.51 -0.34 -6.50
N ALA A 118 -10.20 -1.48 -6.44
CA ALA A 118 -10.58 -2.07 -5.16
C ALA A 118 -9.35 -2.40 -4.30
N GLY A 119 -9.41 -2.07 -3.02
CA GLY A 119 -8.50 -2.58 -2.00
C GLY A 119 -8.64 -4.10 -1.85
N GLY A 120 -7.58 -4.75 -1.40
CA GLY A 120 -7.60 -6.19 -1.14
C GLY A 120 -8.20 -6.54 0.22
N ASP A 121 -8.92 -7.64 0.31
CA ASP A 121 -9.50 -8.13 1.57
C ASP A 121 -8.42 -8.49 2.60
N GLY A 122 -8.71 -8.26 3.88
CA GLY A 122 -7.88 -8.71 5.00
C GLY A 122 -8.03 -10.22 5.26
N GLY A 123 -6.98 -10.85 5.74
CA GLY A 123 -6.96 -12.28 6.03
C GLY A 123 -7.60 -12.64 7.38
N THR A 124 -8.36 -13.74 7.41
CA THR A 124 -8.82 -14.42 8.63
C THR A 124 -8.19 -15.80 8.69
N ASP A 125 -7.19 -15.97 9.54
CA ASP A 125 -6.33 -17.17 9.54
C ASP A 125 -5.78 -17.51 8.14
N ALA A 126 -5.47 -16.47 7.39
CA ALA A 126 -4.94 -16.54 6.03
C ALA A 126 -4.13 -15.29 5.72
N ASP A 127 -3.36 -15.35 4.64
CA ASP A 127 -2.71 -14.18 4.05
C ASP A 127 -3.76 -13.15 3.60
N GLY A 128 -3.36 -11.88 3.53
CA GLY A 128 -4.18 -10.84 2.92
C GLY A 128 -4.32 -11.05 1.41
N VAL A 129 -5.27 -10.33 0.79
CA VAL A 129 -5.44 -10.30 -0.67
C VAL A 129 -4.81 -9.04 -1.25
N SER A 130 -4.19 -9.16 -2.43
CA SER A 130 -3.57 -8.02 -3.11
C SER A 130 -4.59 -6.98 -3.56
N GLY A 131 -4.21 -5.71 -3.50
CA GLY A 131 -5.01 -4.61 -4.05
C GLY A 131 -5.08 -4.67 -5.58
N SER A 132 -6.19 -4.21 -6.14
CA SER A 132 -6.37 -4.15 -7.58
C SER A 132 -5.44 -3.13 -8.23
N ALA A 133 -4.95 -3.44 -9.42
CA ALA A 133 -4.25 -2.47 -10.27
C ALA A 133 -5.22 -1.34 -10.70
N ALA A 134 -4.63 -0.23 -11.14
CA ALA A 134 -5.37 0.88 -11.74
C ALA A 134 -6.30 0.38 -12.89
N PRO A 135 -7.64 0.58 -12.81
CA PRO A 135 -8.59 0.09 -13.81
C PRO A 135 -8.41 0.71 -15.20
N GLN A 136 -7.78 1.88 -15.26
CA GLN A 136 -7.45 2.61 -16.48
C GLN A 136 -6.00 3.11 -16.39
N PRO A 137 -5.00 2.23 -16.58
CA PRO A 137 -3.59 2.59 -16.34
C PRO A 137 -3.05 3.62 -17.36
N ALA A 138 -3.73 3.80 -18.48
CA ALA A 138 -3.42 4.84 -19.47
C ALA A 138 -3.99 6.23 -19.09
N LEU A 139 -4.95 6.27 -18.16
CA LEU A 139 -5.45 7.49 -17.55
C LEU A 139 -4.75 7.63 -16.18
N HIS A 140 -4.62 8.84 -15.64
CA HIS A 140 -3.98 9.08 -14.34
C HIS A 140 -4.83 8.46 -13.20
N TRP A 141 -4.71 7.15 -13.02
CA TRP A 141 -5.52 6.35 -12.12
C TRP A 141 -4.63 5.56 -11.19
N SER A 142 -5.00 5.54 -9.92
CA SER A 142 -4.25 4.90 -8.84
C SER A 142 -4.73 3.46 -8.57
N GLY A 143 -3.87 2.65 -7.96
CA GLY A 143 -4.22 1.31 -7.49
C GLY A 143 -4.74 1.27 -6.05
N GLY A 144 -5.39 0.16 -5.69
CA GLY A 144 -5.87 -0.11 -4.33
C GLY A 144 -4.76 -0.57 -3.40
N GLY A 145 -4.97 -0.49 -2.09
CA GLY A 145 -4.05 -1.02 -1.09
C GLY A 145 -4.19 -2.54 -0.92
N GLY A 146 -3.13 -3.19 -0.44
CA GLY A 146 -3.14 -4.61 -0.09
C GLY A 146 -3.78 -4.87 1.27
N GLY A 147 -4.49 -5.98 1.43
CA GLY A 147 -5.05 -6.41 2.71
C GLY A 147 -3.98 -6.91 3.67
N GLY A 148 -4.21 -6.74 4.97
CA GLY A 148 -3.35 -7.24 6.03
C GLY A 148 -3.54 -8.74 6.27
N GLY A 149 -2.48 -9.42 6.72
CA GLY A 149 -2.52 -10.83 7.08
C GLY A 149 -3.23 -11.08 8.41
N GLY A 150 -3.94 -12.20 8.51
CA GLY A 150 -4.56 -12.63 9.77
C GLY A 150 -3.54 -13.04 10.82
N ALA A 151 -3.89 -12.88 12.10
CA ALA A 151 -3.11 -13.48 13.16
C ALA A 151 -3.23 -15.01 13.16
N ALA A 152 -2.24 -15.70 13.75
CA ALA A 152 -2.24 -17.14 13.93
C ALA A 152 -2.03 -17.50 15.41
N ALA A 153 -3.02 -18.18 16.00
CA ALA A 153 -2.95 -18.66 17.39
C ALA A 153 -1.95 -19.84 17.58
N SER A 154 -1.43 -20.36 16.47
CA SER A 154 -0.38 -21.38 16.45
C SER A 154 0.55 -21.14 15.27
N GLY A 155 1.87 -21.29 15.47
CA GLY A 155 2.86 -21.05 14.43
C GLY A 155 3.10 -19.57 14.11
N ALA A 156 3.50 -19.30 12.87
CA ALA A 156 3.78 -17.95 12.39
C ALA A 156 2.50 -17.26 11.92
N GLY A 157 2.44 -15.94 12.05
CA GLY A 157 1.35 -15.13 11.52
C GLY A 157 1.35 -15.10 9.99
N HIS A 158 0.21 -14.75 9.42
CA HIS A 158 0.02 -14.75 7.97
C HIS A 158 0.55 -13.48 7.32
N ALA A 159 0.97 -13.57 6.06
CA ALA A 159 1.54 -12.45 5.34
C ALA A 159 0.48 -11.41 4.96
N GLY A 160 0.87 -10.13 4.98
CA GLY A 160 0.13 -9.07 4.33
C GLY A 160 0.37 -9.08 2.82
N ALA A 161 -0.58 -8.53 2.06
CA ALA A 161 -0.54 -8.57 0.61
C ALA A 161 0.05 -7.32 -0.03
N ALA A 162 0.43 -7.44 -1.30
CA ALA A 162 0.95 -6.33 -2.06
C ALA A 162 -0.14 -5.28 -2.36
N GLY A 163 0.25 -4.01 -2.39
CA GLY A 163 -0.56 -2.93 -2.96
C GLY A 163 -0.67 -3.07 -4.47
N GLY A 164 -1.75 -2.55 -5.03
CA GLY A 164 -1.94 -2.36 -6.47
C GLY A 164 -0.93 -1.36 -7.05
N SER A 165 -0.85 -1.32 -8.38
CA SER A 165 0.04 -0.43 -9.12
C SER A 165 -0.20 1.06 -8.82
N ALA A 166 0.69 1.94 -9.30
CA ALA A 166 0.55 3.39 -9.13
C ALA A 166 0.44 3.82 -7.66
N GLY A 167 1.30 3.29 -6.80
CA GLY A 167 1.46 3.77 -5.42
C GLY A 167 0.53 3.16 -4.38
N GLY A 168 -0.18 2.05 -4.64
CA GLY A 168 -0.97 1.38 -3.60
C GLY A 168 -0.11 0.96 -2.39
N GLY A 169 -0.62 1.13 -1.16
CA GLY A 169 0.10 0.71 0.06
C GLY A 169 0.06 -0.80 0.27
N GLY A 170 1.15 -1.39 0.78
CA GLY A 170 1.20 -2.82 1.13
C GLY A 170 0.51 -3.13 2.46
N GLY A 171 -0.11 -4.30 2.59
CA GLY A 171 -0.77 -4.74 3.82
C GLY A 171 0.22 -5.19 4.91
N GLY A 172 -0.11 -4.98 6.17
CA GLY A 172 0.71 -5.42 7.31
C GLY A 172 0.64 -6.94 7.55
N GLY A 173 1.72 -7.55 8.04
CA GLY A 173 1.74 -8.97 8.40
C GLY A 173 1.00 -9.26 9.71
N GLY A 174 0.33 -10.40 9.83
CA GLY A 174 -0.39 -10.79 11.05
C GLY A 174 0.54 -11.25 12.17
N ALA A 175 0.06 -11.17 13.42
CA ALA A 175 0.75 -11.69 14.59
C ALA A 175 0.82 -13.22 14.58
N GLY A 176 1.89 -13.80 15.13
CA GLY A 176 1.97 -15.24 15.37
C GLY A 176 2.77 -15.55 16.63
N VAL A 177 2.55 -16.74 17.18
CA VAL A 177 3.18 -17.17 18.44
C VAL A 177 4.66 -17.54 18.27
N SER A 178 5.07 -18.01 17.09
CA SER A 178 6.48 -18.33 16.79
C SER A 178 7.21 -17.24 16.01
N ALA A 179 6.49 -16.50 15.18
CA ALA A 179 6.95 -15.34 14.42
C ALA A 179 5.73 -14.58 13.89
N GLY A 180 5.86 -13.30 13.56
CA GLY A 180 4.83 -12.63 12.78
C GLY A 180 4.97 -12.87 11.29
N GLY A 181 3.90 -12.62 10.56
CA GLY A 181 3.87 -12.65 9.11
C GLY A 181 4.67 -11.51 8.50
N ALA A 182 5.14 -11.71 7.28
CA ALA A 182 5.77 -10.64 6.50
C ALA A 182 4.71 -9.59 6.10
N GLY A 183 5.08 -8.32 6.06
CA GLY A 183 4.25 -7.31 5.42
C GLY A 183 4.38 -7.37 3.89
N GLY A 184 3.34 -6.93 3.19
CA GLY A 184 3.31 -6.88 1.73
C GLY A 184 4.03 -5.66 1.17
N SER A 185 4.51 -5.76 -0.06
CA SER A 185 5.17 -4.64 -0.76
C SER A 185 4.17 -3.56 -1.20
N GLY A 186 4.60 -2.30 -1.19
CA GLY A 186 3.86 -1.23 -1.85
C GLY A 186 3.96 -1.30 -3.38
N GLY A 187 3.03 -0.64 -4.07
CA GLY A 187 3.06 -0.48 -5.52
C GLY A 187 4.03 0.60 -5.98
N PRO A 188 4.66 0.47 -7.15
CA PRO A 188 5.54 1.51 -7.71
C PRO A 188 4.78 2.79 -8.04
N GLY A 189 5.44 3.94 -7.90
CA GLY A 189 4.90 5.24 -8.30
C GLY A 189 4.97 5.43 -9.81
N VAL A 190 3.96 6.07 -10.40
CA VAL A 190 3.86 6.28 -11.85
C VAL A 190 3.78 7.77 -12.17
N VAL A 191 4.43 8.17 -13.26
CA VAL A 191 4.34 9.51 -13.86
C VAL A 191 3.72 9.36 -15.24
N TRP A 192 2.69 10.15 -15.55
CA TRP A 192 2.03 10.16 -16.85
C TRP A 192 2.47 11.37 -17.66
N LEU A 193 2.94 11.13 -18.89
CA LEU A 193 3.16 12.17 -19.90
C LEU A 193 2.06 12.06 -20.96
N VAL A 194 1.28 13.13 -21.12
CA VAL A 194 0.30 13.24 -22.21
C VAL A 194 0.82 14.27 -23.20
N ALA A 195 1.23 13.81 -24.38
CA ALA A 195 1.58 14.69 -25.48
C ALA A 195 0.30 15.17 -26.18
N VAL A 196 0.12 16.49 -26.26
CA VAL A 196 -0.98 17.12 -27.00
C VAL A 196 -0.37 17.78 -28.24
N GLY A 197 -0.91 17.47 -29.42
CA GLY A 197 -0.48 17.98 -30.71
C GLY A 197 -1.65 18.24 -31.63
#